data_AF-A0A350DDS4-F1
#
_entry.id   AF-A0A350DDS4-F1
#
_cell.length_a   1.000
_cell.length_b   1.000
_cell.length_c   1.000
_cell.angle_alpha   90.00
_cell.angle_beta   90.00
_cell.angle_gamma   90.00
#
_symmetry.space_group_name_H-M   'P 1'
#
loop_
_entity.id
_entity.type
_entity.pdbx_description
1 polymer ?
#
loop_
_entity_poly.entity_id
_entity_poly.type
_entity_poly.pdbx_seq_one_letter_code
_entity_poly.pdbx_strand_id
1 'polypeptide(L)' 'MTLADIARLAGVSRTTASYVINGQAEQRRISSATIDKVMAVVRQHRYHIDPQAAALRRGASR' A
#
# COMPACT_ATOMS: atom_id res chain seq x y z
N MET A 1 4.93 -11.85 -1.92
CA MET A 1 4.94 -10.69 -1.01
C MET A 1 3.54 -10.12 -0.96
N THR A 2 2.94 -9.91 0.20
CA THR A 2 1.60 -9.31 0.31
C THR A 2 1.67 -7.82 0.68
N LEU A 3 0.55 -7.10 0.46
CA LEU A 3 0.40 -5.72 0.95
C LEU A 3 0.61 -5.60 2.47
N ALA A 4 0.21 -6.62 3.23
CA ALA A 4 0.37 -6.63 4.68
C ALA A 4 1.85 -6.70 5.09
N ASP A 5 2.64 -7.49 4.35
CA ASP A 5 4.08 -7.61 4.58
C ASP A 5 4.79 -6.28 4.30
N ILE A 6 4.42 -5.61 3.21
CA ILE A 6 4.98 -4.29 2.87
C ILE A 6 4.63 -3.26 3.93
N ALA A 7 3.40 -3.25 4.41
CA ALA A 7 2.98 -2.36 5.46
C ALA A 7 3.79 -2.59 6.74
N ARG A 8 3.99 -3.86 7.11
CA ARG A 8 4.79 -4.24 8.28
C ARG A 8 6.26 -3.86 8.13
N LEU A 9 6.87 -4.09 6.97
CA LEU A 9 8.26 -3.74 6.66
C LEU A 9 8.49 -2.22 6.64
N ALA A 10 7.52 -1.46 6.12
CA ALA A 10 7.58 -0.01 6.10
C ALA A 10 7.16 0.65 7.42
N GLY A 11 6.65 -0.12 8.39
CA GLY A 11 6.18 0.37 9.69
C GLY A 11 4.89 1.19 9.60
N VAL A 12 4.02 0.89 8.64
CA VAL A 12 2.76 1.61 8.39
C VAL A 12 1.56 0.67 8.45
N SER A 13 0.36 1.25 8.49
CA SER A 13 -0.86 0.45 8.38
C SER A 13 -1.06 -0.09 6.95
N ARG A 14 -1.78 -1.22 6.83
CA ARG A 14 -2.10 -1.82 5.51
C ARG A 14 -2.88 -0.85 4.61
N THR A 15 -3.72 -0.01 5.20
CA THR A 15 -4.47 1.07 4.51
C THR A 15 -3.53 2.18 4.06
N THR A 16 -2.57 2.60 4.88
CA THR A 16 -1.54 3.60 4.50
C THR A 16 -0.71 3.09 3.32
N ALA A 17 -0.21 1.85 3.39
CA ALA A 17 0.51 1.25 2.27
C ALA A 17 -0.36 1.18 1.01
N SER A 18 -1.64 0.83 1.16
CA SER A 18 -2.61 0.86 0.05
C SER A 18 -2.75 2.25 -0.56
N TYR A 19 -2.87 3.31 0.24
CA TYR A 19 -2.99 4.67 -0.30
C TYR A 19 -1.72 5.13 -1.01
N VAL A 20 -0.54 4.79 -0.50
CA VAL A 20 0.73 5.09 -1.19
C VAL A 20 0.82 4.36 -2.52
N ILE A 21 0.55 3.06 -2.52
CA ILE A 21 0.64 2.22 -3.72
C ILE A 21 -0.42 2.60 -4.78
N ASN A 22 -1.61 3.03 -4.36
CA ASN A 22 -2.66 3.51 -5.27
C ASN A 22 -2.54 5.00 -5.63
N GLY A 23 -1.44 5.68 -5.26
CA GLY A 23 -1.22 7.10 -5.58
C GLY A 23 -2.13 8.08 -4.82
N GLN A 24 -2.84 7.63 -3.78
CA GLN A 24 -3.71 8.46 -2.94
C GLN A 24 -2.99 9.05 -1.71
N ALA A 25 -1.67 8.91 -1.61
CA ALA A 25 -0.93 9.33 -0.43
C ALA A 25 -0.95 10.85 -0.20
N GLU A 26 -0.81 11.64 -1.27
CA GLU A 26 -0.88 13.10 -1.19
C GLU A 26 -2.26 13.58 -0.73
N GLN A 27 -3.33 12.98 -1.28
CA GLN A 27 -4.72 13.29 -0.87
C GLN A 27 -4.97 12.97 0.61
N ARG A 28 -4.30 11.94 1.14
CA ARG A 28 -4.39 11.54 2.55
C ARG A 28 -3.39 12.26 3.45
N ARG A 29 -2.66 13.26 2.94
CA ARG A 29 -1.64 14.04 3.67
C ARG A 29 -0.60 13.14 4.36
N ILE A 30 -0.27 12.01 3.73
CA ILE A 30 0.77 11.12 4.23
C ILE A 30 2.11 11.84 4.04
N SER A 31 2.95 11.84 5.07
CA SER A 31 4.25 12.50 4.98
C SER A 31 5.12 11.87 3.89
N SER A 32 5.87 12.71 3.17
CA SER A 32 6.83 12.28 2.15
C SER A 32 7.79 11.22 2.68
N ALA A 33 8.28 11.38 3.92
CA ALA A 33 9.12 10.38 4.60
C ALA A 33 8.46 8.99 4.69
N THR A 34 7.14 8.92 4.88
CA THR A 34 6.40 7.66 4.92
C THR A 34 6.18 7.08 3.52
N ILE A 35 5.90 7.96 2.54
CA ILE A 35 5.78 7.58 1.14
C ILE A 35 7.09 6.95 0.66
N ASP A 36 8.22 7.61 0.92
CA ASP A 36 9.54 7.16 0.51
C ASP A 36 9.89 5.80 1.13
N LYS A 37 9.59 5.58 2.41
CA LYS A 37 9.78 4.28 3.07
C LYS A 37 8.97 3.17 2.38
N VAL A 38 7.68 3.40 2.15
CA VAL A 38 6.82 2.41 1.49
C VAL A 38 7.31 2.16 0.05
N MET A 39 7.64 3.20 -0.69
CA MET A 39 8.14 3.09 -2.06
C MET A 39 9.48 2.37 -2.15
N ALA A 40 10.38 2.57 -1.17
CA ALA A 40 11.64 1.85 -1.08
C ALA A 40 11.41 0.34 -0.92
N VAL A 41 10.53 -0.05 0.01
CA VAL A 41 10.17 -1.47 0.24
C VAL A 41 9.50 -2.07 -1.00
N VAL A 42 8.55 -1.35 -1.62
CA VAL A 42 7.87 -1.79 -2.85
C VAL A 42 8.87 -2.04 -3.99
N ARG A 43 9.81 -1.12 -4.20
CA ARG A 43 10.87 -1.26 -5.22
C ARG A 43 11.82 -2.40 -4.91
N GLN A 44 12.29 -2.49 -3.67
CA GLN A 44 13.23 -3.53 -3.21
C GLN A 44 12.66 -4.94 -3.41
N HIS A 45 11.36 -5.10 -3.19
CA HIS A 45 10.70 -6.40 -3.24
C HIS A 45 9.89 -6.65 -4.52
N ARG A 46 10.00 -5.76 -5.52
CA ARG A 46 9.25 -5.81 -6.79
C ARG A 46 7.78 -6.18 -6.58
N TYR A 47 7.13 -5.50 -5.65
CA TYR A 47 5.72 -5.78 -5.40
C TYR A 47 4.89 -5.30 -6.58
N HIS A 48 4.33 -6.26 -7.31
CA HIS A 48 3.34 -6.01 -8.33
C HIS A 48 1.95 -6.03 -7.71
N ILE A 49 1.19 -4.96 -7.96
CA ILE A 49 -0.22 -4.89 -7.60
C ILE A 49 -0.94 -5.92 -8.45
N ASP A 50 -1.62 -6.86 -7.81
CA ASP A 50 -2.64 -7.65 -8.49
C ASP A 50 -3.98 -6.89 -8.38
N PRO A 51 -4.46 -6.24 -9.45
CA PRO A 51 -5.67 -5.40 -9.42
C PRO A 51 -6.92 -6.19 -8.99
N GLN A 52 -6.91 -7.52 -9.12
CA GLN A 52 -7.98 -8.41 -8.69
C GLN A 52 -8.22 -8.37 -7.16
N ALA A 53 -7.17 -8.17 -6.35
CA ALA A 53 -7.29 -8.13 -4.90
C ALA A 53 -8.06 -6.90 -4.37
N ALA A 54 -8.12 -5.82 -5.17
CA ALA A 54 -8.86 -4.60 -4.83
C ALA A 54 -10.37 -4.73 -5.07
N ALA A 55 -10.76 -5.53 -6.08
CA ALA A 55 -12.16 -5.77 -6.42
C ALA A 55 -12.86 -6.64 -5.36
N LEU A 56 -12.18 -7.67 -4.85
CA LEU A 56 -12.76 -8.61 -3.87
C LEU A 56 -13.14 -7.92 -2.54
N ARG A 57 -12.42 -6.85 -2.15
CA ARG A 57 -12.72 -6.08 -0.92
C ARG A 57 -13.95 -5.19 -1.01
N ARG A 58 -14.37 -4.78 -2.21
CA ARG A 58 -15.56 -3.92 -2.38
C ARG A 58 -16.85 -4.73 -2.53
N GLY A 59 -16.76 -6.03 -2.79
CA GLY A 59 -17.93 -6.90 -3.02
C GLY A 59 -18.40 -7.72 -1.81
N ALA A 60 -17.58 -7.89 -0.76
CA ALA A 60 -17.95 -8.66 0.43
C ALA A 60 -18.59 -7.77 1.52
N SER A 61 -19.66 -7.07 1.13
CA SER A 61 -20.56 -6.38 2.06
C SER A 61 -22.00 -6.58 1.58
N ARG A 62 -22.53 -7.78 1.79
CA ARG A 62 -23.97 -7.99 1.97
C ARG A 62 -24.17 -9.12 2.97
#